data_AF-A0A0Q2LS59-F1
#
_entry.id   AF-A0A0Q2LS59-F1
#
_cell.length_a   1.000
_cell.length_b   1.000
_cell.length_c   1.000
_cell.angle_alpha   90.00
_cell.angle_beta   90.00
_cell.angle_gamma   90.00
#
_symmetry.space_group_name_H-M   'P 1'
#
loop_
_entity.id
_entity.type
_entity.pdbx_description
1 polymer ?
#
loop_
_entity_poly.entity_id
_entity_poly.type
_entity_poly.pdbx_seq_one_letter_code
_entity_poly.pdbx_strand_id
1 'polypeptide(L)'
;MATACPEFRCAICGEVAGHVRWVTPADAVAETSDPALQALAELDVLERPADQAAVAVQTFFGTASVPVWPEWIEPVSRAIADADASALYRLGYSYAPFHCPDCTLTYCGAHWNWRTFEDDPYTGIEGDCPRGHFHVLAY
;
A
#
# COMPACT_ATOMS: atom_id res chain seq x y z
N MET A 1 7.20 -4.53 -19.92
CA MET A 1 7.96 -5.22 -18.85
C MET A 1 6.92 -5.62 -17.81
N ALA A 2 6.78 -6.90 -17.50
CA ALA A 2 5.79 -7.34 -16.51
C ALA A 2 6.08 -6.63 -15.18
N THR A 3 5.15 -5.78 -14.74
CA THR A 3 5.26 -5.04 -13.48
C THR A 3 5.28 -6.05 -12.36
N ALA A 4 6.44 -6.25 -11.72
CA ALA A 4 6.55 -7.13 -10.57
C ALA A 4 5.56 -6.64 -9.51
N CYS A 5 4.66 -7.53 -9.08
CA CYS A 5 3.71 -7.28 -8.01
C CYS A 5 4.24 -8.02 -6.77
N PRO A 6 5.21 -7.44 -6.02
CA PRO A 6 5.72 -8.08 -4.82
C PRO A 6 4.59 -8.35 -3.82
N GLU A 7 4.53 -9.58 -3.34
CA GLU A 7 3.66 -9.99 -2.25
C GLU A 7 4.41 -9.84 -0.93
N PHE A 8 3.84 -9.08 -0.01
CA PHE A 8 4.36 -8.96 1.34
C PHE A 8 3.63 -9.97 2.23
N ARG A 9 4.38 -10.83 2.90
CA ARG A 9 3.83 -11.94 3.68
C ARG A 9 3.85 -11.67 5.17
N CYS A 10 2.82 -12.18 5.85
CA CYS A 10 2.69 -12.11 7.29
C CYS A 10 3.79 -12.96 7.97
N ALA A 11 4.49 -12.36 8.93
CA ALA A 11 5.54 -13.03 9.70
C ALA A 11 5.02 -14.15 10.63
N ILE A 12 3.70 -14.24 10.87
CA ILE A 12 3.10 -15.23 11.76
C ILE A 12 2.56 -16.44 10.99
N CYS A 13 1.72 -16.21 9.97
CA CYS A 13 1.06 -17.29 9.23
C CYS A 13 1.52 -17.47 7.78
N GLY A 14 2.34 -16.56 7.24
CA GLY A 14 2.80 -16.61 5.84
C GLY A 14 1.75 -16.17 4.80
N GLU A 15 0.51 -15.89 5.22
CA GLU A 15 -0.54 -15.31 4.38
C GLU A 15 -0.14 -13.94 3.84
N VAL A 16 -0.74 -13.55 2.72
CA VAL A 16 -0.50 -12.25 2.11
C VAL A 16 -1.02 -11.14 3.02
N ALA A 17 -0.15 -10.18 3.33
CA ALA A 17 -0.46 -8.98 4.10
C ALA A 17 -0.78 -7.79 3.20
N GLY A 18 -0.17 -7.73 2.01
CA GLY A 18 -0.48 -6.73 1.00
C GLY A 18 0.37 -6.87 -0.26
N HIS A 19 0.04 -6.04 -1.25
CA HIS A 19 0.77 -5.90 -2.50
C HIS A 19 1.07 -4.43 -2.77
N VAL A 20 2.21 -4.15 -3.40
CA VAL A 20 2.57 -2.79 -3.82
C VAL A 20 3.10 -2.86 -5.23
N ARG A 21 2.50 -2.11 -6.15
CA ARG A 21 2.96 -2.05 -7.55
C ARG A 21 2.84 -0.66 -8.11
N TRP A 22 3.67 -0.34 -9.10
CA TRP A 22 3.45 0.83 -9.93
C TRP A 22 2.12 0.72 -10.68
N VAL A 23 1.41 1.84 -10.75
CA VAL A 23 0.30 2.02 -11.69
C VAL A 23 0.78 2.99 -12.77
N THR A 24 0.79 2.54 -14.01
CA THR A 24 0.90 3.47 -15.14
C THR A 24 -0.50 3.97 -15.53
N PRO A 25 -0.63 5.15 -16.14
CA PRO A 25 -1.89 5.57 -16.77
C PRO A 25 -2.45 4.56 -17.78
N ALA A 26 -1.60 3.69 -18.33
CA ALA A 26 -1.95 2.68 -19.33
C ALA A 26 -2.31 1.30 -18.73
N ASP A 27 -1.95 1.00 -17.48
CA ASP A 27 -2.41 -0.20 -16.75
C ASP A 27 -3.91 -0.12 -16.41
N ALA A 28 -4.55 1.03 -16.65
CA ALA A 28 -5.97 1.29 -16.42
C ALA A 28 -6.93 0.47 -17.30
N VAL A 29 -6.46 -0.20 -18.36
CA VAL A 29 -7.35 -0.85 -19.35
C VAL A 29 -6.98 -2.31 -19.66
N ALA A 30 -5.82 -2.82 -19.23
CA ALA A 30 -5.36 -4.14 -19.65
C ALA A 30 -4.84 -4.97 -18.47
N GLU A 31 -5.57 -6.04 -18.16
CA GLU A 31 -5.13 -7.22 -17.41
C GLU A 31 -5.14 -7.19 -15.88
N THR A 32 -6.21 -6.68 -15.26
CA THR A 32 -6.53 -7.12 -13.89
C THR A 32 -8.01 -7.45 -13.76
N SER A 33 -8.35 -8.70 -13.45
CA SER A 33 -9.71 -9.14 -13.13
C SER A 33 -10.22 -8.60 -11.78
N ASP A 34 -9.52 -7.62 -11.20
CA ASP A 34 -9.83 -7.03 -9.90
C ASP A 34 -10.58 -5.69 -10.12
N PRO A 35 -11.90 -5.67 -9.91
CA PRO A 35 -12.71 -4.47 -10.15
C PRO A 35 -12.32 -3.30 -9.24
N ALA A 36 -11.72 -3.55 -8.07
CA ALA A 36 -11.25 -2.48 -7.20
C ALA A 36 -10.05 -1.75 -7.81
N LEU A 37 -9.15 -2.48 -8.46
CA LEU A 37 -8.01 -1.86 -9.13
C LEU A 37 -8.44 -1.10 -10.39
N GLN A 38 -9.39 -1.63 -11.15
CA GLN A 38 -9.93 -0.94 -12.32
C GLN A 38 -10.56 0.40 -11.92
N ALA A 39 -11.41 0.41 -10.88
CA ALA A 39 -12.02 1.64 -10.37
C ALA A 39 -10.97 2.66 -9.89
N LEU A 40 -9.91 2.20 -9.21
CA LEU A 40 -8.81 3.06 -8.81
C LEU A 40 -8.06 3.67 -9.99
N ALA A 41 -7.82 2.89 -11.05
CA ALA A 41 -7.15 3.39 -12.23
C ALA A 41 -8.00 4.44 -12.98
N GLU A 42 -9.33 4.24 -13.03
CA GLU A 42 -10.26 5.23 -13.59
C GLU A 42 -10.28 6.53 -12.77
N LEU A 43 -10.26 6.44 -11.44
CA LEU A 43 -10.18 7.60 -10.54
C LEU A 43 -8.83 8.32 -10.62
N ASP A 44 -7.72 7.57 -10.68
CA ASP A 44 -6.36 8.12 -10.79
C ASP A 44 -6.22 8.98 -12.06
N VAL A 45 -6.80 8.57 -13.18
CA VAL A 45 -6.82 9.34 -14.44
C VAL A 45 -7.59 10.66 -14.30
N LEU A 46 -8.65 10.71 -13.49
CA LEU A 46 -9.50 11.89 -13.31
C LEU A 46 -8.91 12.92 -12.35
N GLU A 47 -8.23 12.47 -11.29
CA GLU A 47 -7.82 13.31 -10.17
C GLU A 47 -6.34 13.74 -10.24
N ARG A 48 -5.51 13.02 -11.02
CA ARG A 48 -4.06 13.21 -11.01
C ARG A 48 -3.57 14.12 -12.16
N PRO A 49 -2.55 14.97 -11.93
CA PRO A 49 -1.79 15.55 -13.02
C PRO A 49 -1.26 14.46 -13.96
N ALA A 50 -1.37 14.67 -15.27
CA ALA A 50 -1.19 13.64 -16.32
C ALA A 50 0.12 12.83 -16.24
N ASP A 51 1.16 13.33 -15.56
CA ASP A 51 2.51 12.74 -15.55
C ASP A 51 3.01 12.29 -14.15
N GLN A 52 2.23 12.42 -13.08
CA GLN A 52 2.74 12.11 -11.73
C GLN A 52 2.75 10.60 -11.44
N ALA A 53 3.88 9.92 -11.26
CA ALA A 53 3.87 8.48 -10.96
C ALA A 53 3.04 8.12 -9.70
N ALA A 54 2.44 6.93 -9.64
CA ALA A 54 1.70 6.45 -8.47
C ALA A 54 1.91 4.95 -8.24
N VAL A 55 1.68 4.51 -7.01
CA VAL A 55 1.68 3.09 -6.64
C VAL A 55 0.31 2.66 -6.12
N ALA A 56 -0.15 1.51 -6.55
CA ALA A 56 -1.31 0.85 -6.00
C ALA A 56 -0.88 0.00 -4.81
N VAL A 57 -1.45 0.29 -3.65
CA VAL A 57 -1.19 -0.39 -2.38
C VAL A 57 -2.44 -1.17 -2.01
N GLN A 58 -2.37 -2.50 -2.14
CA GLN A 58 -3.42 -3.41 -1.73
C GLN A 58 -3.14 -3.90 -0.32
N THR A 59 -4.14 -3.80 0.55
CA THR A 59 -4.05 -4.15 1.97
C THR A 59 -5.29 -4.92 2.39
N PHE A 60 -5.29 -5.42 3.63
CA PHE A 60 -6.44 -6.10 4.22
C PHE A 60 -7.63 -5.19 4.53
N PHE A 61 -7.47 -3.87 4.46
CA PHE A 61 -8.54 -2.90 4.69
C PHE A 61 -8.94 -2.13 3.42
N GLY A 62 -8.41 -2.51 2.26
CA GLY A 62 -8.75 -1.91 0.97
C GLY A 62 -7.54 -1.68 0.08
N THR A 63 -7.79 -1.06 -1.07
CA THR A 63 -6.74 -0.66 -2.01
C THR A 63 -6.72 0.86 -2.13
N ALA A 64 -5.53 1.44 -2.18
CA ALA A 64 -5.31 2.87 -2.39
C ALA A 64 -4.34 3.12 -3.56
N SER A 65 -4.58 4.17 -4.34
CA SER A 65 -3.57 4.76 -5.22
C SER A 65 -2.84 5.84 -4.43
N VAL A 66 -1.53 5.70 -4.27
CA VAL A 66 -0.71 6.66 -3.54
C VAL A 66 0.23 7.35 -4.53
N PRO A 67 0.15 8.69 -4.68
CA PRO A 67 1.04 9.40 -5.57
C PRO A 67 2.50 9.28 -5.12
N VAL A 68 3.42 9.28 -6.08
CA VAL A 68 4.86 9.30 -5.86
C VAL A 68 5.46 10.54 -6.51
N TRP A 69 6.24 11.26 -5.71
CA TRP A 69 7.00 12.41 -6.18
C TRP A 69 8.16 11.97 -7.10
N PRO A 70 8.51 12.74 -8.15
CA PRO A 70 9.53 12.35 -9.12
C PRO A 70 10.87 11.93 -8.50
N GLU A 71 11.32 12.61 -7.45
CA GLU A 71 12.54 12.31 -6.72
C GLU A 71 12.53 10.95 -6.00
N TRP A 72 11.35 10.37 -5.76
CA TRP A 72 11.17 9.12 -5.01
C TRP A 72 10.89 7.93 -5.92
N ILE A 73 10.77 8.13 -7.24
CA ILE A 73 10.50 7.07 -8.20
C ILE A 73 11.56 5.97 -8.11
N GLU A 74 12.85 6.32 -8.12
CA GLU A 74 13.93 5.34 -8.06
C GLU A 74 13.99 4.61 -6.69
N PRO A 75 13.97 5.32 -5.53
CA PRO A 75 13.87 4.67 -4.22
C PRO A 75 12.68 3.72 -4.08
N VAL A 76 11.48 4.14 -4.51
CA VAL A 76 10.27 3.31 -4.45
C VAL A 76 10.40 2.11 -5.37
N SER A 77 10.92 2.29 -6.59
CA SER A 77 11.12 1.19 -7.54
C SER A 77 12.03 0.11 -6.99
N ARG A 78 13.12 0.51 -6.32
CA ARG A 78 14.03 -0.42 -5.67
C ARG A 78 13.36 -1.17 -4.53
N ALA A 79 12.66 -0.46 -3.65
CA ALA A 79 11.96 -1.06 -2.52
C ALA A 79 10.87 -2.06 -2.96
N ILE A 80 10.16 -1.78 -4.05
CA ILE A 80 9.22 -2.72 -4.69
C ILE A 80 9.97 -3.95 -5.24
N ALA A 81 11.05 -3.73 -6.00
CA ALA A 81 11.81 -4.83 -6.60
C ALA A 81 12.41 -5.79 -5.55
N ASP A 82 12.86 -5.25 -4.42
CA ASP A 82 13.44 -6.01 -3.31
C ASP A 82 12.38 -6.58 -2.34
N ALA A 83 11.09 -6.27 -2.55
CA ALA A 83 10.00 -6.55 -1.61
C ALA A 83 10.33 -6.08 -0.16
N ASP A 84 10.95 -4.90 -0.04
CA ASP A 84 11.37 -4.32 1.24
C ASP A 84 10.27 -3.41 1.81
N ALA A 85 9.40 -3.99 2.65
CA ALA A 85 8.32 -3.28 3.31
C ALA A 85 8.84 -2.16 4.24
N SER A 86 10.02 -2.34 4.83
CA SER A 86 10.61 -1.36 5.72
C SER A 86 11.13 -0.14 4.95
N ALA A 87 11.74 -0.36 3.79
CA ALA A 87 12.11 0.74 2.89
C ALA A 87 10.88 1.49 2.37
N LEU A 88 9.82 0.78 1.94
CA LEU A 88 8.57 1.40 1.52
C LEU A 88 7.95 2.25 2.63
N TYR A 89 7.82 1.70 3.84
CA TYR A 89 7.27 2.42 4.99
C TYR A 89 8.08 3.68 5.33
N ARG A 90 9.42 3.61 5.26
CA ARG A 90 10.30 4.76 5.53
C ARG A 90 10.17 5.87 4.48
N LEU A 91 9.87 5.51 3.23
CA LEU A 91 9.55 6.49 2.19
C LEU A 91 8.19 7.12 2.50
N GLY A 92 7.17 6.32 2.79
CA GLY A 92 5.89 6.79 3.28
C GLY A 92 5.09 5.63 3.88
N TYR A 93 4.50 5.84 5.06
CA TYR A 93 3.77 4.77 5.77
C TYR A 93 2.63 4.19 4.90
N SER A 94 2.01 5.03 4.07
CA SER A 94 0.94 4.64 3.14
C SER A 94 1.39 3.68 2.03
N TYR A 95 2.70 3.57 1.75
CA TYR A 95 3.22 2.59 0.80
C TYR A 95 3.30 1.17 1.37
N ALA A 96 3.33 1.01 2.70
CA ALA A 96 3.38 -0.30 3.34
C ALA A 96 2.66 -0.31 4.72
N PRO A 97 1.36 0.01 4.78
CA PRO A 97 0.65 0.19 6.05
C PRO A 97 0.47 -1.12 6.85
N PHE A 98 0.73 -2.27 6.23
CA PHE A 98 0.76 -3.58 6.87
C PHE A 98 2.07 -3.89 7.62
N HIS A 99 3.09 -3.02 7.49
CA HIS A 99 4.39 -3.13 8.14
C HIS A 99 4.38 -2.42 9.49
N CYS A 100 4.89 -3.09 10.53
CA CYS A 100 5.16 -2.45 11.82
C CYS A 100 6.64 -2.05 11.88
N PRO A 101 6.97 -0.74 11.92
CA PRO A 101 8.35 -0.26 11.93
C PRO A 101 9.10 -0.66 13.21
N ASP A 102 8.42 -0.78 14.35
CA ASP A 102 9.01 -1.20 15.62
C ASP A 102 9.38 -2.68 15.64
N CYS A 103 8.53 -3.52 15.03
CA CYS A 103 8.82 -4.95 14.91
C CYS A 103 9.78 -5.25 13.77
N THR A 104 9.92 -4.34 12.80
CA THR A 104 10.55 -4.58 11.49
C THR A 104 9.94 -5.79 10.76
N LEU A 105 8.64 -6.02 10.96
CA LEU A 105 7.90 -7.18 10.45
C LEU A 105 6.57 -6.76 9.84
N THR A 106 6.07 -7.60 8.94
CA THR A 106 4.79 -7.40 8.25
C THR A 106 3.73 -8.37 8.78
N TYR A 107 2.49 -7.91 8.91
CA TYR A 107 1.38 -8.72 9.41
C TYR A 107 0.13 -8.58 8.53
N CYS A 108 -0.61 -9.68 8.36
CA CYS A 108 -1.91 -9.66 7.67
C CYS A 108 -3.02 -9.11 8.58
N GLY A 109 -4.15 -8.77 7.98
CA GLY A 109 -5.29 -8.16 8.69
C GLY A 109 -5.93 -9.03 9.77
N ALA A 110 -5.71 -10.35 9.74
CA ALA A 110 -6.18 -11.24 10.80
C ALA A 110 -5.33 -11.14 12.08
N HIS A 111 -4.09 -10.66 11.95
CA HIS A 111 -3.16 -10.51 13.07
C HIS A 111 -3.04 -9.06 13.54
N TRP A 112 -3.34 -8.09 12.68
CA TRP A 112 -3.60 -6.73 13.12
C TRP A 112 -4.89 -6.67 13.93
N ASN A 113 -4.86 -5.99 15.07
CA ASN A 113 -6.06 -5.55 15.75
C ASN A 113 -6.40 -4.14 15.26
N TRP A 114 -7.18 -4.03 14.19
CA TRP A 114 -7.43 -2.76 13.51
C TRP A 114 -8.91 -2.38 13.51
N ARG A 115 -9.18 -1.08 13.36
CA ARG A 115 -10.53 -0.53 13.25
C ARG A 115 -10.53 0.76 12.45
N THR A 116 -11.70 1.14 11.93
CA THR A 116 -11.94 2.48 11.43
C THR A 116 -12.17 3.44 12.60
N PHE A 117 -11.72 4.68 12.46
CA PHE A 117 -12.05 5.77 13.38
C PHE A 117 -12.68 6.94 12.63
N GLU A 118 -13.50 7.71 13.34
CA GLU A 118 -14.13 8.93 12.87
C GLU A 118 -13.89 10.01 13.93
N ASP A 119 -13.11 11.03 13.59
CA ASP A 119 -12.76 12.18 14.43
C ASP A 119 -12.80 13.45 13.56
N ASP A 120 -14.02 13.96 13.33
CA ASP A 120 -14.33 15.09 12.44
C ASP A 120 -13.27 16.22 12.51
N PRO A 121 -12.63 16.61 11.39
CA PRO A 121 -12.92 16.27 9.98
C PRO A 121 -12.21 15.02 9.44
N TYR A 122 -11.53 14.26 10.29
CA TYR A 122 -10.68 13.15 9.88
C TYR A 122 -11.40 11.82 10.07
N THR A 123 -11.32 10.96 9.07
CA THR A 123 -11.63 9.54 9.22
C THR A 123 -10.39 8.75 8.85
N GLY A 124 -10.30 7.51 9.27
CA GLY A 124 -9.12 6.72 8.96
C GLY A 124 -9.17 5.34 9.55
N ILE A 125 -8.01 4.69 9.51
CA ILE A 125 -7.83 3.32 9.96
C ILE A 125 -6.64 3.32 10.92
N GLU A 126 -6.85 2.75 12.10
CA GLU A 126 -5.81 2.58 13.11
C GLU A 126 -5.75 1.13 13.54
N GLY A 127 -4.63 0.71 14.12
CA GLY A 127 -4.56 -0.62 14.71
C GLY A 127 -3.29 -0.88 15.48
N ASP A 128 -3.33 -1.97 16.24
CA ASP A 128 -2.20 -2.51 16.98
C ASP A 128 -1.64 -3.73 16.25
N CYS A 129 -0.32 -3.78 16.10
CA CYS A 129 0.34 -4.99 15.62
C CYS A 129 0.24 -6.11 16.67
N PRO A 130 0.57 -7.38 16.33
CA PRO A 130 0.55 -8.50 17.28
C PRO A 130 1.44 -8.35 18.51
N ARG A 131 2.35 -7.37 18.50
CA ARG A 131 3.24 -7.04 19.63
C ARG A 131 2.75 -5.86 20.46
N GLY A 132 1.62 -5.23 20.08
CA GLY A 132 0.99 -4.14 20.82
C GLY A 132 1.46 -2.74 20.45
N HIS A 133 2.18 -2.56 19.34
CA HIS A 133 2.52 -1.22 18.84
C HIS A 133 1.35 -0.65 18.02
N PHE A 134 0.87 0.51 18.46
CA PHE A 134 -0.20 1.26 17.83
C PHE A 134 0.30 2.09 16.63
N HIS A 135 -0.43 2.04 15.52
CA HIS A 135 -0.17 2.87 14.34
C HIS A 135 -1.47 3.31 13.67
N VAL A 136 -1.47 4.53 13.13
CA VAL A 136 -2.45 4.93 12.12
C VAL A 136 -2.00 4.33 10.79
N LEU A 137 -2.88 3.51 10.21
CA LEU A 137 -2.63 2.73 9.00
C LEU A 137 -3.06 3.48 7.74
N ALA A 138 -4.12 4.30 7.83
CA ALA A 138 -4.61 5.16 6.76
C ALA A 138 -5.38 6.37 7.31
N TYR A 139 -5.44 7.44 6.52
CA TYR A 139 -6.29 8.62 6.67
C TYR A 139 -7.06 8.84 5.37
#